data_AF-Q5DZ55-F1
#
_entry.id   AF-Q5DZ55-F1
#
_cell.length_a   1.000
_cell.length_b   1.000
_cell.length_c   1.000
_cell.angle_alpha   90.00
_cell.angle_beta   90.00
_cell.angle_gamma   90.00
#
_symmetry.space_group_name_H-M   'P 1'
#
loop_
_entity.id
_entity.type
_entity.pdbx_description
1 polymer ?
#
loop_
_entity_poly.entity_id
_entity_poly.type
_entity_poly.pdbx_seq_one_letter_code
_entity_poly.pdbx_strand_id
1 'polypeptide(L)'
;MIIDDFVWLPKSDLLIGKLEKLGWKTLFSVKTNDNNIYYCLSSTVYFLDDKIKQCLLSSICVVNNEYKDCLVLFDEFHDVGFLWKDKKCINLKEQTLLDIVGSDLDFSLKKNIIRISSINDIVDEADIKIRKYYGFYPLLISISFLILFLLVGAWLWLF
;
A
#
# COMPACT_ATOMS: atom_id res chain seq x y z
N MET A 1 -12.79 -1.04 -9.47
CA MET A 1 -12.72 -1.12 -7.99
C MET A 1 -11.73 -0.04 -7.57
N ILE A 2 -12.24 1.05 -7.01
CA ILE A 2 -11.48 2.30 -6.88
C ILE A 2 -10.72 2.26 -5.56
N ILE A 3 -9.39 2.31 -5.62
CA ILE A 3 -8.56 2.48 -4.43
C ILE A 3 -8.51 3.99 -4.15
N ASP A 4 -9.57 4.50 -3.51
CA ASP A 4 -9.82 5.95 -3.53
C ASP A 4 -8.73 6.76 -2.81
N ASP A 5 -8.19 6.29 -1.68
CA ASP A 5 -7.09 6.99 -0.99
C ASP A 5 -6.13 6.01 -0.29
N PHE A 6 -4.90 5.92 -0.79
CA PHE A 6 -3.79 5.35 -0.04
C PHE A 6 -2.54 6.21 -0.17
N VAL A 7 -1.68 6.12 0.83
CA VAL A 7 -0.42 6.87 0.90
C VAL A 7 0.67 5.95 1.42
N TRP A 8 1.83 5.98 0.77
CA TRP A 8 3.05 5.39 1.33
C TRP A 8 3.81 6.42 2.14
N LEU A 9 4.09 6.09 3.39
CA LEU A 9 4.89 6.90 4.29
C LEU A 9 6.03 6.08 4.90
N PRO A 10 7.23 6.66 5.08
CA PRO A 10 8.28 6.02 5.84
C PRO A 10 7.85 5.88 7.29
N LYS A 11 8.24 4.79 7.96
CA LYS A 11 7.90 4.51 9.37
C LYS A 11 8.28 5.64 10.33
N SER A 12 9.29 6.43 9.99
CA SER A 12 9.74 7.59 10.79
C SER A 12 8.88 8.84 10.63
N ASP A 13 7.89 8.85 9.73
CA ASP A 13 7.06 10.03 9.47
C ASP A 13 6.05 10.26 10.60
N LEU A 14 6.04 11.49 11.12
CA LEU A 14 5.11 11.95 12.15
C LEU A 14 3.65 11.99 11.66
N LEU A 15 3.44 12.01 10.33
CA LEU A 15 2.11 12.00 9.72
C LEU A 15 1.36 10.69 9.97
N ILE A 16 2.06 9.57 10.18
CA ILE A 16 1.43 8.27 10.45
C ILE A 16 0.49 8.38 11.66
N GLY A 17 1.01 8.89 12.78
CA GLY A 17 0.21 9.03 14.01
C GLY A 17 -0.94 10.04 13.88
N LYS A 18 -0.86 11.01 12.96
CA LYS A 18 -1.99 11.91 12.66
C LYS A 18 -3.05 11.21 11.83
N LEU A 19 -2.64 10.45 10.81
CA LEU A 19 -3.56 9.70 9.94
C LEU A 19 -4.28 8.59 10.69
N GLU A 20 -3.58 7.87 11.57
CA GLU A 20 -4.20 6.85 12.44
C GLU A 20 -5.29 7.44 13.35
N LYS A 21 -5.07 8.65 13.88
CA LYS A 21 -6.09 9.38 14.66
C LYS A 21 -7.29 9.81 13.81
N LEU A 22 -7.09 10.05 12.53
CA LEU A 22 -8.14 10.35 11.55
C LEU A 22 -8.85 9.09 11.03
N GLY A 23 -8.51 7.91 11.56
CA GLY A 23 -9.15 6.64 11.22
C GLY A 23 -8.50 5.88 10.06
N TRP A 24 -7.36 6.37 9.54
CA TRP A 24 -6.61 5.63 8.53
C TRP A 24 -6.00 4.38 9.14
N LYS A 25 -5.92 3.31 8.35
CA LYS A 25 -5.32 2.04 8.78
C LYS A 25 -4.17 1.64 7.88
N THR A 26 -3.15 1.06 8.51
CA THR A 26 -2.04 0.44 7.81
C THR A 26 -2.52 -0.86 7.14
N LEU A 27 -2.42 -0.92 5.82
CA LEU A 27 -2.78 -2.10 5.03
C LEU A 27 -1.63 -3.12 5.01
N PHE A 28 -0.42 -2.68 4.75
CA PHE A 28 0.78 -3.52 4.75
C PHE A 28 2.05 -2.68 4.93
N SER A 29 3.12 -3.38 5.32
CA SER A 29 4.44 -2.81 5.54
C SER A 29 5.45 -3.44 4.60
N VAL A 30 6.26 -2.61 3.96
CA VAL A 30 7.31 -3.04 3.04
C VAL A 30 8.66 -2.64 3.62
N LYS A 31 9.60 -3.59 3.61
CA LYS A 31 10.99 -3.32 3.90
C LYS A 31 11.76 -3.32 2.58
N THR A 32 12.40 -2.21 2.27
CA THR A 32 13.26 -2.06 1.09
C THR A 32 14.67 -2.56 1.34
N ASN A 33 15.45 -2.70 0.26
CA ASN A 33 16.84 -3.18 0.31
C ASN A 33 17.74 -2.31 1.19
N ASP A 34 17.48 -1.00 1.22
CA ASP A 34 18.17 -0.04 2.09
C ASP A 34 17.73 -0.11 3.57
N ASN A 35 17.07 -1.20 3.97
CA ASN A 35 16.47 -1.41 5.29
C ASN A 35 15.40 -0.39 5.72
N ASN A 36 14.97 0.51 4.82
CA ASN A 36 13.90 1.46 5.11
C ASN A 36 12.55 0.74 5.12
N ILE A 37 11.74 1.05 6.14
CA ILE A 37 10.40 0.50 6.30
C ILE A 37 9.38 1.56 5.91
N TYR A 38 8.50 1.20 4.98
CA TYR A 38 7.37 2.01 4.55
C TYR A 38 6.06 1.35 4.93
N TYR A 39 5.08 2.17 5.28
CA TYR A 39 3.71 1.75 5.53
C TYR A 39 2.81 2.27 4.43
N CYS A 40 1.98 1.39 3.89
CA CYS A 40 0.85 1.77 3.05
C CYS A 40 -0.35 2.00 3.97
N LEU A 41 -0.77 3.25 4.10
CA LEU A 41 -1.97 3.63 4.85
C LEU A 41 -3.12 3.85 3.87
N SER A 42 -4.33 3.51 4.28
CA SER A 42 -5.54 3.86 3.53
C SER A 42 -6.65 4.34 4.46
N SER A 43 -7.48 5.26 3.97
CA SER A 43 -8.69 5.73 4.63
C SER A 43 -9.78 4.65 4.67
N THR A 44 -9.75 3.71 3.72
CA THR A 44 -10.74 2.65 3.58
C THR A 44 -10.08 1.27 3.58
N VAL A 45 -10.61 0.37 4.41
CA VAL A 45 -10.09 -1.00 4.50
C VAL A 45 -10.89 -1.88 3.53
N TYR A 46 -10.30 -2.19 2.39
CA TYR A 46 -10.88 -3.12 1.42
C TYR A 46 -10.31 -4.53 1.58
N PHE A 47 -11.10 -5.54 1.21
CA PHE A 47 -10.53 -6.82 0.80
C PHE A 47 -9.73 -6.56 -0.48
N LEU A 48 -8.41 -6.58 -0.36
CA LEU A 48 -7.51 -6.33 -1.48
C LEU A 48 -7.34 -7.62 -2.28
N ASP A 49 -7.83 -7.62 -3.51
CA ASP A 49 -7.48 -8.66 -4.48
C ASP A 49 -5.97 -8.62 -4.78
N ASP A 50 -5.38 -9.74 -5.17
CA ASP A 50 -3.94 -9.86 -5.36
C ASP A 50 -3.42 -8.93 -6.48
N LYS A 51 -4.22 -8.67 -7.52
CA LYS A 51 -3.91 -7.66 -8.54
C LYS A 51 -3.78 -6.24 -7.97
N ILE A 52 -4.66 -5.89 -7.04
CA ILE A 52 -4.61 -4.59 -6.38
C ILE A 52 -3.38 -4.51 -5.47
N LYS A 53 -3.07 -5.59 -4.75
CA LYS A 53 -1.85 -5.65 -3.95
C LYS A 53 -0.60 -5.46 -4.80
N GLN A 54 -0.52 -6.15 -5.95
CA GLN A 54 0.59 -6.00 -6.90
C GLN A 54 0.70 -4.56 -7.41
N CYS A 55 -0.42 -3.94 -7.79
CA CYS A 55 -0.44 -2.53 -8.21
C CYS A 55 0.09 -1.60 -7.10
N LEU A 56 -0.36 -1.75 -5.86
CA LEU A 56 0.12 -0.92 -4.76
C LEU A 56 1.59 -1.14 -4.41
N LEU A 57 2.10 -2.36 -4.58
CA LEU A 57 3.51 -2.70 -4.37
C LEU A 57 4.38 -2.17 -5.49
N SER A 58 3.88 -2.19 -6.73
CA SER A 58 4.61 -1.71 -7.89
C SER A 58 5.04 -0.26 -7.71
N SER A 59 4.21 0.60 -7.09
CA SER A 59 4.60 1.99 -6.86
C SER A 59 5.84 2.14 -5.98
N ILE A 60 6.04 1.27 -4.98
CA ILE A 60 7.26 1.27 -4.16
C ILE A 60 8.43 0.53 -4.83
N CYS A 61 8.15 -0.44 -5.72
CA CYS A 61 9.16 -1.15 -6.51
C CYS A 61 9.79 -0.28 -7.60
N VAL A 62 9.00 0.57 -8.26
CA VAL A 62 9.45 1.46 -9.35
C VAL A 62 10.53 2.42 -8.88
N VAL A 63 10.47 2.79 -7.61
CA VAL A 63 11.39 3.73 -6.99
C VAL A 63 12.55 2.94 -6.38
N ASN A 64 13.31 2.27 -7.26
CA ASN A 64 14.44 1.45 -6.87
C ASN A 64 15.60 2.31 -6.34
N ASN A 65 15.77 2.33 -5.02
CA ASN A 65 16.85 2.93 -4.21
C ASN A 65 17.07 4.45 -4.30
N GLU A 66 16.67 5.13 -5.39
CA GLU A 66 16.99 6.55 -5.57
C GLU A 66 15.94 7.51 -5.00
N TYR A 67 14.70 7.06 -4.73
CA TYR A 67 13.62 7.89 -4.15
C TYR A 67 13.49 9.29 -4.75
N LYS A 68 13.64 9.39 -6.07
CA LYS A 68 13.50 10.63 -6.83
C LYS A 68 12.03 10.96 -7.04
N ASP A 69 11.75 12.25 -7.10
CA ASP A 69 10.43 12.76 -7.45
C ASP A 69 10.08 12.30 -8.87
N CYS A 70 9.03 11.50 -9.00
CA CYS A 70 8.59 10.92 -10.26
C CYS A 70 7.09 10.72 -10.29
N LEU A 71 6.54 10.76 -11.51
CA LEU A 71 5.14 10.44 -11.78
C LEU A 71 5.10 9.08 -12.49
N VAL A 72 4.40 8.14 -11.89
CA VAL A 72 4.27 6.78 -12.41
C VAL A 72 2.87 6.59 -12.97
N LEU A 73 2.81 6.20 -14.24
CA LEU A 73 1.58 5.94 -14.99
C LEU A 73 1.51 4.45 -15.33
N PHE A 74 0.36 3.83 -15.02
CA PHE A 74 0.10 2.43 -15.34
C PHE A 74 -0.88 2.34 -16.49
N ASP A 75 -0.42 1.86 -17.64
CA ASP A 75 -1.26 1.79 -18.84
C ASP A 75 -2.38 0.75 -18.69
N GLU A 76 -2.17 -0.29 -17.88
CA GLU A 76 -3.17 -1.33 -17.57
C GLU A 76 -4.32 -0.83 -16.68
N PHE A 77 -4.07 0.22 -15.90
CA PHE A 77 -5.04 0.83 -14.99
C PHE A 77 -5.22 2.28 -15.41
N HIS A 78 -6.01 2.50 -16.47
CA HIS A 78 -6.27 3.81 -17.07
C HIS A 78 -6.68 4.93 -16.08
N ASP A 79 -7.07 4.57 -14.85
CA ASP A 79 -7.59 5.51 -13.84
C ASP A 79 -6.63 5.77 -12.67
N VAL A 80 -5.43 5.16 -12.65
CA VAL A 80 -4.54 5.15 -11.47
C VAL A 80 -3.11 5.56 -11.83
N GLY A 81 -2.65 6.62 -11.18
CA GLY A 81 -1.27 7.09 -11.29
C GLY A 81 -0.73 7.47 -9.93
N PHE A 82 0.58 7.34 -9.77
CA PHE A 82 1.24 7.49 -8.48
C PHE A 82 2.23 8.64 -8.55
N LEU A 83 2.12 9.57 -7.62
CA LEU A 83 3.09 10.64 -7.47
C LEU A 83 4.03 10.31 -6.32
N TRP A 84 5.31 10.17 -6.64
CA TRP A 84 6.37 10.15 -5.66
C TRP A 84 6.93 11.55 -5.51
N LYS A 85 6.86 12.08 -4.29
CA LYS A 85 7.45 13.36 -3.92
C LYS A 85 7.90 13.34 -2.48
N ASP A 86 9.12 13.82 -2.20
CA ASP A 86 9.64 13.91 -0.82
C ASP A 86 9.62 12.56 -0.07
N LYS A 87 9.90 11.46 -0.76
CA LYS A 87 9.83 10.07 -0.24
C LYS A 87 8.42 9.62 0.20
N LYS A 88 7.38 10.28 -0.31
CA LYS A 88 5.98 9.94 -0.09
C LYS A 88 5.37 9.55 -1.42
N CYS A 89 4.53 8.53 -1.40
CA CYS A 89 3.75 8.15 -2.56
C CYS A 89 2.29 8.51 -2.32
N ILE A 90 1.70 9.24 -3.26
CA ILE A 90 0.31 9.65 -3.23
C ILE A 90 -0.38 9.08 -4.47
N ASN A 91 -1.53 8.43 -4.26
CA ASN A 91 -2.39 8.05 -5.36
C ASN A 91 -3.07 9.29 -5.96
N LEU A 92 -3.07 9.39 -7.28
CA LEU A 92 -3.73 10.46 -8.01
C LEU A 92 -4.88 9.88 -8.83
N LYS A 93 -5.98 10.64 -8.86
CA LYS A 93 -7.11 10.37 -9.75
C LYS A 93 -6.78 10.81 -11.17
N GLU A 94 -7.41 10.18 -12.16
CA GLU A 94 -7.25 10.47 -13.59
C GLU A 94 -7.30 11.97 -13.92
N GLN A 95 -8.30 12.69 -13.40
CA GLN A 95 -8.43 14.14 -13.63
C GLN A 95 -7.23 14.92 -13.07
N THR A 96 -6.78 14.59 -11.86
CA THR A 96 -5.61 15.22 -11.25
C THR A 96 -4.32 14.87 -11.99
N LEU A 97 -4.22 13.67 -12.57
CA LEU A 97 -3.10 13.27 -13.43
C LEU A 97 -3.06 14.09 -14.72
N LEU A 98 -4.20 14.23 -15.40
CA LEU A 98 -4.30 15.03 -16.62
C LEU A 98 -3.99 16.50 -16.35
N ASP A 99 -4.43 17.03 -15.22
CA ASP A 99 -4.09 18.39 -14.77
C ASP A 99 -2.59 18.53 -14.47
N ILE A 100 -1.96 17.54 -13.84
CA ILE A 100 -0.52 17.57 -13.55
C ILE A 100 0.33 17.42 -14.82
N VAL A 101 -0.07 16.54 -15.75
CA VAL A 101 0.62 16.35 -17.02
C VAL A 101 0.43 17.56 -17.95
N GLY A 102 -0.77 18.15 -17.93
CA GLY A 102 -1.14 19.33 -18.72
C GLY A 102 -0.64 20.66 -18.16
N SER A 103 -0.35 20.72 -16.85
CA SER A 103 0.21 21.92 -16.22
C SER A 103 1.72 22.04 -16.41
N ASP A 104 2.24 23.25 -16.33
CA ASP A 104 3.68 23.56 -16.26
C ASP A 104 4.25 23.33 -14.86
N LEU A 105 3.84 22.24 -14.20
CA LEU A 105 4.48 21.82 -12.96
C LEU A 105 5.92 21.37 -13.23
N ASP A 106 6.77 21.78 -12.30
CA ASP A 106 8.22 21.56 -12.15
C ASP A 106 8.90 20.74 -13.26
N PHE A 107 9.82 21.38 -13.99
CA PHE A 107 10.60 20.77 -15.08
C PHE A 107 11.29 19.45 -14.68
N SER A 108 11.54 19.26 -13.38
CA SER A 108 12.07 18.04 -12.77
C SER A 108 11.09 16.85 -12.86
N LEU A 109 9.80 17.07 -12.58
CA LEU A 109 8.77 16.02 -12.59
C LEU A 109 8.41 15.57 -14.01
N LYS A 110 8.32 16.51 -14.97
CA LYS A 110 8.08 16.18 -16.39
C LYS A 110 9.17 15.28 -16.98
N LYS A 111 10.41 15.40 -16.52
CA LYS A 111 11.54 14.59 -16.99
C LYS A 111 11.53 13.15 -16.44
N ASN A 112 10.86 12.93 -15.32
CA ASN A 112 10.81 11.65 -14.61
C ASN A 112 9.39 11.04 -14.66
N ILE A 113 8.74 11.11 -15.82
CA ILE A 113 7.49 10.38 -16.06
C ILE A 113 7.86 8.95 -16.46
N ILE A 114 7.49 7.99 -15.62
CA ILE A 114 7.73 6.56 -15.86
C ILE A 114 6.40 5.95 -16.32
N ARG A 115 6.37 5.45 -17.55
CA ARG A 115 5.25 4.67 -18.07
C ARG A 115 5.57 3.19 -17.93
N ILE A 116 4.66 2.46 -17.31
CA ILE A 116 4.81 1.04 -17.04
C ILE A 116 3.75 0.30 -17.81
N SER A 117 4.21 -0.55 -18.73
CA SER A 117 3.36 -1.40 -19.54
C SER A 117 2.97 -2.71 -18.84
N SER A 118 3.72 -3.15 -17.82
CA SER A 118 3.49 -4.40 -17.09
C SER A 118 3.96 -4.27 -15.63
N ILE A 119 3.03 -4.45 -14.69
CA ILE A 119 3.30 -4.39 -13.24
C ILE A 119 4.07 -5.63 -12.75
N ASN A 120 3.80 -6.78 -13.35
CA ASN A 120 4.35 -8.05 -12.90
C ASN A 120 5.87 -8.07 -13.02
N ASP A 121 6.42 -7.55 -14.11
CA ASP A 121 7.86 -7.54 -14.34
C ASP A 121 8.61 -6.71 -13.28
N ILE A 122 8.02 -5.59 -12.84
CA ILE A 122 8.64 -4.69 -11.85
C ILE A 122 8.53 -5.25 -10.43
N VAL A 123 7.39 -5.88 -10.10
CA VAL A 123 7.20 -6.47 -8.77
C VAL A 123 8.04 -7.74 -8.61
N ASP A 124 8.18 -8.53 -9.67
CA ASP A 124 8.97 -9.76 -9.66
C ASP A 124 10.49 -9.48 -9.71
N GLU A 125 10.93 -8.41 -10.37
CA GLU A 125 12.33 -7.95 -10.34
C GLU A 125 12.72 -7.27 -9.01
N ALA A 126 11.76 -6.65 -8.32
CA ALA A 126 12.03 -5.98 -7.07
C ALA A 126 12.09 -6.98 -5.91
N ASP A 127 13.28 -7.16 -5.33
CA ASP A 127 13.51 -8.01 -4.14
C ASP A 127 12.88 -7.40 -2.87
N ILE A 128 11.55 -7.29 -2.84
CA ILE A 128 10.80 -6.70 -1.73
C ILE A 128 10.22 -7.79 -0.84
N LYS A 129 10.73 -7.89 0.39
CA LYS A 129 10.17 -8.76 1.42
C LYS A 129 8.91 -8.14 2.01
N ILE A 130 7.75 -8.54 1.49
CA ILE A 130 6.44 -8.12 2.00
C ILE A 130 6.16 -8.82 3.33
N ARG A 131 6.04 -8.06 4.42
CA ARG A 131 5.48 -8.59 5.68
C ARG A 131 3.97 -8.36 5.67
N LYS A 132 3.20 -9.44 5.50
CA LYS A 132 1.74 -9.41 5.66
C LYS A 132 1.39 -9.15 7.13
N TYR A 133 0.78 -8.01 7.41
CA TYR A 133 0.25 -7.70 8.73
C TYR A 133 -1.12 -8.37 8.85
N TYR A 134 -1.14 -9.63 9.25
CA TYR A 134 -2.38 -10.23 9.74
C TYR A 134 -2.65 -9.53 11.08
N GLY A 135 -3.63 -8.63 11.13
CA GLY A 135 -3.98 -7.88 12.35
C GLY A 135 -4.42 -8.81 13.50
N PHE A 136 -5.21 -8.30 14.44
CA PHE A 136 -5.66 -9.08 15.61
C PHE A 136 -6.60 -10.27 15.27
N TYR A 137 -6.99 -10.43 14.00
CA TYR A 137 -7.95 -11.42 13.50
C TYR A 137 -7.57 -12.89 13.72
N PRO A 138 -6.37 -13.39 13.37
CA PRO A 138 -5.93 -14.75 13.71
C PRO A 138 -5.96 -15.04 15.22
N LEU A 139 -5.69 -14.03 16.04
CA LEU A 139 -5.77 -14.12 17.50
C LEU A 139 -7.22 -14.31 17.96
N LEU A 140 -8.15 -13.53 17.39
CA LEU A 140 -9.60 -13.65 17.63
C LEU A 140 -10.18 -15.01 17.21
N ILE A 141 -9.72 -15.55 16.08
CA ILE A 141 -10.14 -16.88 15.60
C ILE A 141 -9.62 -17.96 16.55
N SER A 142 -8.35 -17.88 16.95
CA SER A 142 -7.74 -18.83 17.90
C SER A 142 -8.46 -18.80 19.26
N ILE A 143 -8.75 -17.61 19.79
CA ILE A 143 -9.50 -17.45 21.05
C ILE A 143 -10.92 -18.01 20.91
N SER A 144 -11.61 -17.76 19.80
CA SER A 144 -12.95 -18.30 19.56
C SER A 144 -12.96 -19.82 19.52
N PHE A 145 -11.98 -20.45 18.86
CA PHE A 145 -11.82 -21.90 18.85
C PHE A 145 -11.59 -22.45 20.26
N LEU A 146 -10.76 -21.79 21.06
CA LEU A 146 -10.43 -22.22 22.42
C LEU A 146 -11.63 -22.15 23.36
N ILE A 147 -12.43 -21.08 23.26
CA ILE A 147 -13.70 -20.95 24.01
C ILE A 147 -14.68 -22.06 23.61
N LEU A 148 -14.81 -22.33 22.32
CA LEU A 148 -15.73 -23.35 21.82
C LEU A 148 -15.32 -24.76 22.28
N PHE A 149 -14.01 -25.04 22.30
CA PHE A 149 -13.46 -26.29 22.81
C PHE A 149 -13.72 -26.47 24.31
N LEU A 150 -13.57 -25.40 25.10
CA LEU A 150 -13.87 -25.41 26.54
C LEU A 150 -15.37 -25.62 26.81
N LEU A 151 -16.26 -25.01 26.01
CA LEU A 151 -17.71 -25.19 26.13
C LEU A 151 -18.13 -26.62 25.81
N VAL A 152 -17.57 -27.22 24.75
CA VAL A 152 -17.83 -28.62 24.39
C VAL A 152 -17.29 -29.58 25.47
N GLY A 153 -16.08 -29.32 25.97
CA GLY A 153 -15.50 -30.11 27.05
C GLY A 153 -16.32 -30.03 28.35
N ALA A 154 -16.80 -28.84 28.71
CA ALA A 154 -17.67 -28.66 29.87
C ALA A 154 -19.03 -29.35 29.69
N TRP A 155 -19.60 -29.31 28.47
CA TRP A 155 -20.85 -29.98 28.15
C TRP A 155 -20.72 -31.50 28.26
N LEU A 156 -19.67 -32.10 27.69
CA LEU A 156 -19.34 -33.53 27.81
C LEU A 156 -19.01 -33.97 29.25
N TRP A 157 -18.63 -33.05 30.12
CA TRP A 157 -18.38 -33.36 31.52
C TRP A 157 -19.66 -33.34 32.37
N LEU A 158 -20.64 -32.53 31.97
CA LEU A 158 -21.93 -32.37 32.65
C LEU A 158 -23.00 -33.39 32.22
N PHE A 159 -22.90 -33.94 31.01
CA PHE A 159 -23.84 -34.89 30.40
C PHE A 159 -23.14 -36.15 29.94
#